data_AF-R2PNE9-F1
#
_entry.id   AF-R2PNE9-F1
#
_cell.length_a   1.000
_cell.length_b   1.000
_cell.length_c   1.000
_cell.angle_alpha   90.00
_cell.angle_beta   90.00
_cell.angle_gamma   90.00
#
_symmetry.space_group_name_H-M   'P 1'
#
loop_
_entity.id
_entity.type
_entity.pdbx_description
1 polymer ?
#
loop_
_entity_poly.entity_id
_entity_poly.type
_entity_poly.pdbx_seq_one_letter_code
_entity_poly.pdbx_strand_id
1 'polypeptide(L)' 'MTDVYNRPRNEQRMAIYRQYTDNAFVLDYLASLQQTKVAYLDSAFDALTSHYGDMETYAKQVLGLTEAQLEEFREMYLD' A
#
# COMPACT_ATOMS: atom_id res chain seq x y z
N MET A 1 -1.06 6.19 8.02
CA MET A 1 -1.41 5.02 8.87
C MET A 1 -0.35 3.92 8.77
N THR A 2 -0.11 3.38 7.57
CA THR A 2 0.81 2.24 7.33
C THR A 2 2.24 2.46 7.85
N ASP A 3 2.83 3.64 7.67
CA ASP A 3 4.16 3.94 8.19
C ASP A 3 4.22 3.98 9.73
N VAL A 4 3.15 4.39 10.40
CA VAL A 4 3.07 4.43 11.87
C VAL A 4 3.03 3.01 12.44
N TYR A 5 2.25 2.12 11.82
CA TYR A 5 2.15 0.70 12.25
C TYR A 5 3.39 -0.11 11.87
N ASN A 6 4.07 0.22 10.78
CA ASN A 6 5.28 -0.48 10.34
C ASN A 6 6.53 -0.02 11.08
N ARG A 7 6.49 1.16 11.74
CA ARG A 7 7.65 1.74 12.45
C ARG A 7 8.33 0.77 13.44
N PRO A 8 7.63 0.07 14.35
CA PRO A 8 8.27 -0.84 15.30
C PRO A 8 8.99 -2.00 14.61
N ARG A 9 8.38 -2.56 13.55
CA ARG A 9 8.96 -3.65 12.75
C ARG A 9 10.20 -3.17 11.98
N ASN A 10 10.13 -1.96 11.42
CA ASN A 10 11.21 -1.40 10.63
C ASN A 10 12.42 -1.03 11.52
N GLU A 11 12.17 -0.51 12.73
CA GLU A 11 13.19 -0.25 13.74
C GLU A 11 13.89 -1.55 14.17
N GLN A 12 13.14 -2.62 14.43
CA GLN A 12 13.70 -3.94 14.78
C GLN A 12 14.61 -4.48 13.67
N ARG A 13 14.19 -4.37 12.41
CA ARG A 13 15.00 -4.78 11.25
C ARG A 13 16.28 -3.95 11.10
N MET A 14 16.19 -2.63 11.27
CA MET A 14 17.38 -1.76 11.23
C MET A 14 18.36 -2.04 12.36
N ALA A 15 17.88 -2.43 13.55
CA ALA A 15 18.75 -2.87 14.64
C ALA A 15 19.54 -4.14 14.26
N ILE A 16 18.92 -5.08 13.56
CA ILE A 16 19.59 -6.27 13.04
C ILE A 16 20.61 -5.90 11.96
N TYR A 17 20.26 -5.07 10.98
CA TYR A 17 21.19 -4.71 9.90
C TYR A 17 22.47 -4.02 10.39
N ARG A 18 22.36 -3.18 11.43
CA ARG A 18 23.52 -2.53 12.06
C ARG A 18 24.49 -3.52 12.73
N GLN A 19 24.09 -4.77 12.96
CA GLN A 19 25.01 -5.82 13.44
C GLN A 19 25.92 -6.35 12.33
N TYR A 20 25.54 -6.17 11.05
CA TYR A 20 26.24 -6.73 9.90
C TYR A 20 26.97 -5.69 9.05
N THR A 21 26.65 -4.40 9.22
CA THR A 21 27.29 -3.30 8.50
C THR A 21 27.08 -1.97 9.21
N ASP A 22 28.07 -1.10 9.11
CA ASP A 22 28.04 0.32 9.52
C ASP A 22 28.03 1.28 8.32
N ASN A 23 28.05 0.74 7.09
CA ASN A 23 28.04 1.54 5.87
C ASN A 23 26.70 2.28 5.70
N ALA A 24 26.72 3.60 5.87
CA ALA A 24 25.54 4.47 5.79
C ALA A 24 24.75 4.30 4.48
N PHE A 25 25.43 4.18 3.33
CA PHE A 25 24.77 4.00 2.05
C PHE A 25 23.98 2.68 1.99
N VAL A 26 24.54 1.60 2.53
CA VAL A 26 23.87 0.29 2.59
C VAL A 26 22.67 0.34 3.54
N LEU A 27 22.82 0.98 4.69
CA LEU A 27 21.74 1.11 5.68
C LEU A 27 20.58 1.97 5.17
N ASP A 28 20.86 3.06 4.47
CA ASP A 28 19.85 3.93 3.85
C ASP A 28 19.08 3.19 2.76
N TYR A 29 19.79 2.43 1.92
CA TYR A 29 19.17 1.57 0.93
C TYR A 29 18.22 0.55 1.57
N LEU A 30 18.67 -0.17 2.61
CA LEU A 30 17.86 -1.17 3.32
C LEU A 30 16.65 -0.54 4.05
N ALA A 31 16.77 0.69 4.55
CA ALA A 31 15.65 1.44 5.11
C ALA A 31 14.60 1.79 4.05
N SER A 32 15.04 2.19 2.85
CA SER A 32 14.14 2.52 1.73
C SER A 32 13.29 1.35 1.25
N LEU A 33 13.79 0.11 1.37
CA LEU A 33 13.05 -1.11 1.02
C LEU A 33 11.93 -1.44 2.02
N GLN A 34 12.00 -0.90 3.24
CA GLN A 34 11.04 -1.17 4.30
C GLN A 34 9.88 -0.17 4.35
N GLN A 35 10.02 0.94 3.63
CA GLN A 35 8.93 1.87 3.40
C GLN A 35 7.91 1.19 2.52
N THR A 36 6.65 1.14 2.97
CA THR A 36 5.55 0.78 2.08
C THR A 36 5.43 1.95 1.13
N LYS A 37 6.06 1.84 -0.05
CA LYS A 37 6.07 2.97 -0.97
C LYS A 37 4.63 3.22 -1.37
N VAL A 38 4.08 4.34 -0.93
CA VAL A 38 2.82 4.90 -1.42
C VAL A 38 2.79 4.83 -2.95
N ALA A 39 3.94 5.05 -3.59
CA ALA A 39 4.16 4.86 -5.02
C ALA A 39 3.70 3.50 -5.61
N TYR A 40 3.75 2.40 -4.86
CA TYR A 40 3.22 1.11 -5.33
C TYR A 40 1.69 1.10 -5.35
N LEU A 41 1.05 1.70 -4.35
CA LEU A 41 -0.39 1.87 -4.32
C LEU A 41 -0.82 2.87 -5.40
N ASP A 42 -0.11 3.98 -5.54
CA ASP A 42 -0.36 4.98 -6.59
C ASP A 42 -0.26 4.32 -7.98
N SER A 43 0.82 3.56 -8.23
CA SER A 43 0.98 2.84 -9.50
C SER A 43 -0.13 1.82 -9.75
N ALA A 44 -0.62 1.16 -8.69
CA ALA A 44 -1.73 0.21 -8.81
C ALA A 44 -3.06 0.92 -9.13
N PHE A 45 -3.33 2.07 -8.50
CA PHE A 45 -4.49 2.89 -8.81
C PHE A 45 -4.39 3.49 -10.22
N ASP A 46 -3.23 3.98 -10.63
CA ASP A 46 -2.99 4.51 -11.97
C ASP A 46 -3.23 3.44 -13.04
N ALA A 47 -2.75 2.21 -12.81
CA ALA A 47 -2.99 1.08 -13.70
C ALA A 47 -4.49 0.76 -13.79
N LEU A 48 -5.18 0.73 -12.64
CA LEU A 48 -6.62 0.51 -12.60
C LEU A 48 -7.37 1.58 -13.38
N THR A 49 -7.14 2.86 -13.10
CA THR A 49 -7.75 4.00 -13.78
C THR A 49 -7.44 3.99 -15.27
N SER A 50 -6.21 3.63 -15.66
CA SER A 50 -5.82 3.55 -17.08
C SER A 50 -6.55 2.45 -17.85
N HIS A 51 -6.83 1.31 -17.20
CA HIS A 51 -7.49 0.16 -17.84
C HIS A 51 -9.01 0.17 -17.74
N TYR A 52 -9.57 0.73 -16.66
CA TYR A 52 -10.97 0.60 -16.31
C TYR A 52 -11.67 1.94 -16.06
N GLY A 53 -10.96 3.06 -16.15
CA GLY A 53 -11.49 4.41 -15.94
C GLY A 53 -11.63 4.78 -14.46
N ASP A 54 -12.37 3.99 -13.69
CA ASP A 54 -12.58 4.23 -12.26
C ASP A 54 -12.70 2.94 -11.45
N MET A 55 -12.65 3.10 -10.12
CA MET A 55 -12.72 1.99 -9.16
C MET A 55 -14.07 1.28 -9.18
N GLU A 56 -15.15 1.99 -9.49
CA GLU A 56 -16.51 1.43 -9.51
C GLU A 56 -16.70 0.51 -10.71
N THR A 57 -16.21 0.94 -11.86
CA THR A 57 -16.17 0.16 -13.10
C THR A 57 -15.32 -1.09 -12.92
N TYR A 58 -14.13 -0.97 -12.30
CA TYR A 58 -13.30 -2.13 -11.97
C TYR A 58 -14.01 -3.11 -11.02
N ALA A 59 -14.64 -2.59 -9.97
CA ALA A 59 -15.41 -3.38 -9.01
C ALA A 59 -16.54 -4.19 -9.69
N LYS A 60 -17.29 -3.56 -10.61
CA LYS A 60 -18.38 -4.21 -11.34
C LYS A 60 -17.88 -5.21 -12.37
N GLN A 61 -16.91 -4.81 -13.19
CA GLN A 61 -16.49 -5.58 -14.38
C GLN A 61 -15.49 -6.68 -14.06
N VAL A 62 -14.58 -6.46 -13.10
CA VAL A 62 -13.49 -7.39 -12.78
C VAL A 62 -13.78 -8.16 -11.51
N LEU A 63 -14.25 -7.49 -10.46
CA LEU A 63 -14.54 -8.13 -9.17
C LEU A 63 -15.95 -8.72 -9.11
N GLY A 64 -16.81 -8.43 -10.10
CA GLY A 64 -18.16 -8.96 -10.20
C GLY A 64 -19.12 -8.42 -9.13
N LEU A 65 -18.84 -7.24 -8.58
CA LEU A 65 -19.72 -6.60 -7.60
C LEU A 65 -20.96 -6.03 -8.28
N THR A 66 -22.11 -6.27 -7.66
CA THR A 66 -23.39 -5.69 -8.08
C THR A 66 -23.57 -4.28 -7.51
N GLU A 67 -24.49 -3.52 -8.11
CA GLU A 67 -24.88 -2.20 -7.60
C GLU A 67 -25.32 -2.27 -6.13
N ALA A 68 -26.15 -3.26 -5.78
CA ALA A 68 -26.67 -3.40 -4.43
C ALA A 68 -25.56 -3.63 -3.39
N GLN A 69 -24.53 -4.40 -3.74
CA GLN A 69 -23.39 -4.63 -2.86
C GLN A 69 -22.52 -3.38 -2.69
N LEU A 70 -22.38 -2.58 -3.76
CA LEU A 70 -21.65 -1.32 -3.67
C LEU A 70 -22.37 -0.31 -2.80
N GLU A 71 -23.71 -0.25 -2.89
CA GLU A 71 -24.50 0.63 -2.04
C GLU A 71 -24.42 0.20 -0.56
N GLU A 72 -24.52 -1.11 -0.28
CA GLU A 72 -24.30 -1.65 1.07
C GLU A 72 -22.92 -1.25 1.64
N PHE A 73 -21.87 -1.28 0.81
CA PHE A 73 -20.54 -0.83 1.23
C PHE A 73 -20.48 0.68 1.48
N ARG A 74 -21.21 1.50 0.72
CA ARG A 74 -21.27 2.96 0.94
C ARG A 74 -21.94 3.26 2.28
N GLU A 75 -23.09 2.65 2.55
CA GLU A 75 -23.83 2.81 3.81
C GLU A 75 -22.99 2.36 5.02
N MET A 76 -22.21 1.27 4.90
CA MET A 76 -21.40 0.78 6.03
C MET A 76 -20.16 1.61 6.35
N TYR A 77 -19.56 2.27 5.36
CA TYR A 77 -18.20 2.83 5.48
C TYR A 77 -18.08 4.32 5.18
N LEU A 78 -19.10 4.96 4.58
CA LEU A 78 -19.07 6.37 4.19
C LEU A 78 -20.11 7.25 4.90
N ASP A 79 -21.00 6.65 5.71
CA ASP A 79 -21.83 7.36 6.70
C ASP A 79 -21.06 7.61 8.00
#